data_AF-Q2J2V8-F1
#
_entry.id   AF-Q2J2V8-F1
#
_cell.length_a   1.000
_cell.length_b   1.000
_cell.length_c   1.000
_cell.angle_alpha   90.00
_cell.angle_beta   90.00
_cell.angle_gamma   90.00
#
_symmetry.space_group_name_H-M   'P 1'
#
loop_
_entity.id
_entity.type
_entity.pdbx_description
1 polymer ?
#
loop_
_entity_poly.entity_id
_entity_poly.type
_entity_poly.pdbx_seq_one_letter_code
_entity_poly.pdbx_strand_id
1 'polypeptide(L)'
;MTDASALPKSAFPKPALPASAAATHRMHGATSRRAVALIVAAAAIIAALVATLSDATSLTAQQADPELVMLLRFMAGVKALLALAALGAAVWRLGYPTSPTLTLGYTLAPALMCAAPVVIWQIAHVGVGAALFHAGFVLLLLALYADRGEATELAKSTVLRLRRA
;
A
#
# COMPACT_ATOMS: atom_id res chain seq x y z
N MET A 1 -15.78 -37.19 -68.45
CA MET A 1 -17.05 -37.02 -67.71
C MET A 1 -16.96 -37.90 -66.46
N THR A 2 -16.74 -37.26 -65.31
CA THR A 2 -16.96 -37.69 -63.90
C THR A 2 -16.10 -36.76 -63.04
N ASP A 3 -16.55 -35.54 -62.77
CA ASP A 3 -17.50 -35.12 -61.72
C ASP A 3 -16.84 -34.95 -60.35
N ALA A 4 -17.10 -33.77 -59.78
CA ALA A 4 -16.52 -33.22 -58.60
C ALA A 4 -17.11 -33.85 -57.33
N SER A 5 -16.30 -34.06 -56.30
CA SER A 5 -16.83 -34.08 -54.93
C SER A 5 -15.87 -33.41 -53.98
N ALA A 6 -16.32 -32.26 -53.49
CA ALA A 6 -15.70 -31.39 -52.53
C ALA A 6 -15.35 -32.13 -51.24
N LEU A 7 -14.09 -31.97 -50.80
CA LEU A 7 -13.72 -32.29 -49.42
C LEU A 7 -14.41 -31.29 -48.47
N PRO A 8 -15.09 -31.76 -47.41
CA PRO A 8 -15.69 -30.87 -46.43
C PRO A 8 -14.61 -30.10 -45.69
N LYS A 9 -14.73 -28.76 -45.68
CA LYS A 9 -13.96 -27.87 -44.80
C LYS A 9 -14.19 -28.35 -43.36
N SER A 10 -13.21 -29.01 -42.78
CA SER A 10 -13.19 -29.34 -41.37
C SER A 10 -13.35 -28.04 -40.59
N ALA A 11 -14.52 -27.89 -39.97
CA ALA A 11 -14.77 -26.87 -38.97
C ALA A 11 -13.83 -27.17 -37.81
N PHE A 12 -12.66 -26.54 -37.79
CA PHE A 12 -11.83 -26.51 -36.60
C PHE A 12 -12.67 -25.88 -35.48
N PRO A 13 -13.01 -26.62 -34.41
CA PRO A 13 -13.68 -26.00 -33.28
C PRO A 13 -12.74 -24.91 -32.75
N LYS A 14 -13.23 -23.67 -32.72
CA LYS A 14 -12.53 -22.56 -32.06
C LYS A 14 -12.16 -23.05 -30.66
N PRO A 15 -10.87 -23.10 -30.28
CA PRO A 15 -10.50 -23.47 -28.92
C PRO A 15 -11.23 -22.51 -28.00
N ALA A 16 -12.15 -23.04 -27.19
CA ALA A 16 -12.79 -22.28 -26.14
C ALA A 16 -11.65 -21.75 -25.27
N LEU A 17 -11.46 -20.42 -25.28
CA LEU A 17 -10.49 -19.78 -24.40
C LEU A 17 -10.76 -20.29 -22.98
N PRO A 18 -9.77 -20.86 -22.29
CA PRO A 18 -10.03 -21.47 -21.00
C PRO A 18 -10.59 -20.40 -20.06
N ALA A 19 -11.72 -20.69 -19.41
CA ALA A 19 -12.34 -19.84 -18.40
C ALA A 19 -11.35 -19.39 -17.29
N SER A 20 -10.23 -20.11 -17.16
CA SER A 20 -9.05 -19.74 -16.35
C SER A 20 -8.48 -18.35 -16.69
N ALA A 21 -8.49 -17.93 -17.96
CA ALA A 21 -8.01 -16.61 -18.38
C ALA A 21 -8.94 -15.47 -17.89
N ALA A 22 -10.25 -15.72 -17.79
CA ALA A 22 -11.21 -14.73 -17.28
C ALA A 22 -11.23 -14.66 -15.73
N ALA A 23 -10.87 -15.76 -15.05
CA ALA A 23 -10.83 -15.82 -13.59
C ALA A 23 -9.66 -15.01 -12.99
N THR A 24 -8.50 -14.99 -13.65
CA THR A 24 -7.32 -14.23 -13.20
C THR A 24 -7.53 -12.71 -13.22
N HIS A 25 -8.41 -12.21 -14.09
CA HIS A 25 -8.69 -10.78 -14.20
C HIS A 25 -9.50 -10.22 -13.01
N ARG A 26 -10.36 -11.02 -12.37
CA ARG A 26 -11.23 -10.54 -11.28
C ARG A 26 -10.57 -10.50 -9.90
N MET A 27 -9.48 -11.22 -9.69
CA MET A 27 -8.86 -11.29 -8.37
C MET A 27 -8.11 -10.01 -7.98
N HIS A 28 -7.55 -9.27 -8.95
CA HIS A 28 -6.72 -8.08 -8.69
C HIS A 28 -7.48 -6.93 -7.99
N GLY A 29 -8.81 -6.81 -8.19
CA GLY A 29 -9.60 -5.73 -7.59
C GLY A 29 -10.06 -5.99 -6.15
N ALA A 30 -10.15 -7.27 -5.73
CA ALA A 30 -10.65 -7.63 -4.40
C ALA A 30 -9.53 -7.64 -3.34
N THR A 31 -8.30 -8.00 -3.72
CA THR A 31 -7.12 -8.00 -2.83
C THR A 31 -6.71 -6.59 -2.43
N SER A 32 -6.76 -5.60 -3.35
CA SER A 32 -6.35 -4.22 -3.01
C SER A 32 -7.28 -3.57 -1.98
N ARG A 33 -8.60 -3.81 -2.07
CA ARG A 33 -9.58 -3.29 -1.09
C ARG A 33 -9.37 -3.88 0.30
N ARG A 34 -9.04 -5.17 0.39
CA ARG A 34 -8.73 -5.84 1.66
C ARG A 34 -7.44 -5.32 2.27
N ALA A 35 -6.39 -5.13 1.47
CA ALA A 35 -5.13 -4.57 1.93
C ALA A 35 -5.30 -3.13 2.46
N VAL A 36 -6.01 -2.26 1.72
CA VAL A 36 -6.33 -0.91 2.18
C VAL A 36 -7.12 -0.93 3.49
N ALA A 37 -8.15 -1.77 3.60
CA ALA A 37 -8.95 -1.89 4.81
C ALA A 37 -8.12 -2.35 6.02
N LEU A 38 -7.20 -3.29 5.83
CA LEU A 38 -6.31 -3.77 6.90
C LEU A 38 -5.33 -2.69 7.35
N ILE A 39 -4.76 -1.93 6.41
CA ILE A 39 -3.82 -0.86 6.75
C ILE A 39 -4.54 0.29 7.46
N VAL A 40 -5.73 0.67 6.99
CA VAL A 40 -6.56 1.69 7.63
C VAL A 40 -6.99 1.24 9.03
N ALA A 41 -7.43 -0.01 9.18
CA ALA A 41 -7.80 -0.56 10.48
C ALA A 41 -6.59 -0.59 11.45
N ALA A 42 -5.42 -1.03 10.99
CA ALA A 42 -4.20 -1.04 11.80
C ALA A 42 -3.77 0.37 12.21
N ALA A 43 -3.76 1.32 11.27
CA ALA A 43 -3.45 2.72 11.56
C ALA A 43 -4.45 3.34 12.55
N ALA A 44 -5.75 3.05 12.40
CA ALA A 44 -6.79 3.53 13.30
C ALA A 44 -6.66 2.94 14.71
N ILE A 45 -6.33 1.65 14.83
CA ILE A 45 -6.08 1.00 16.14
C ILE A 45 -4.87 1.63 16.82
N ILE A 46 -3.76 1.83 16.10
CA ILE A 46 -2.55 2.46 16.64
C ILE A 46 -2.86 3.90 17.07
N ALA A 47 -3.57 4.66 16.25
CA ALA A 47 -3.96 6.02 16.57
C ALA A 47 -4.90 6.08 17.78
N ALA A 48 -5.89 5.19 17.87
CA ALA A 48 -6.82 5.13 18.99
C ALA A 48 -6.11 4.77 20.31
N LEU A 49 -5.21 3.78 20.30
CA LEU A 49 -4.40 3.41 21.47
C LEU A 49 -3.53 4.58 21.96
N VAL A 50 -2.98 5.38 21.05
CA VAL A 50 -2.21 6.58 21.42
C VAL A 50 -3.12 7.71 21.90
N ALA A 51 -4.30 7.87 21.30
CA ALA A 51 -5.26 8.91 21.68
C ALA A 51 -5.87 8.69 23.08
N THR A 52 -6.07 7.44 23.50
CA THR A 52 -6.57 7.10 24.85
C THR A 52 -5.60 7.44 25.98
N LEU A 53 -4.36 7.83 25.66
CA LEU A 53 -3.36 8.30 26.63
C LEU A 53 -3.42 9.83 26.87
N SER A 54 -4.34 10.57 26.23
CA SER A 54 -4.23 12.03 26.11
C SER A 54 -5.47 12.82 26.57
N ASP A 55 -5.52 13.19 27.85
CA ASP A 55 -6.27 14.37 28.35
C ASP A 55 -5.43 15.68 28.29
N ALA A 56 -4.13 15.60 27.95
CA ALA A 56 -3.15 16.69 28.09
C ALA A 56 -2.88 17.51 26.80
N THR A 57 -3.56 17.22 25.69
CA THR A 57 -3.27 17.77 24.36
C THR A 57 -3.52 19.27 24.25
N SER A 58 -4.64 19.75 24.79
CA SER A 58 -5.04 21.16 24.67
C SER A 58 -4.14 22.10 25.47
N LEU A 59 -3.68 21.68 26.66
CA LEU A 59 -2.80 22.46 27.52
C LEU A 59 -1.40 22.60 26.93
N THR A 60 -0.83 21.51 26.40
CA THR A 60 0.53 21.51 25.84
C THR A 60 0.62 22.42 24.61
N ALA A 61 -0.40 22.40 23.73
CA ALA A 61 -0.42 23.25 22.55
C ALA A 61 -0.63 24.74 22.88
N GLN A 62 -1.33 25.07 23.97
CA GLN A 62 -1.53 26.47 24.42
C GLN A 62 -0.29 27.07 25.10
N GLN A 63 0.55 26.23 25.70
CA GLN A 63 1.81 26.65 26.34
C GLN A 63 3.00 26.68 25.37
N ALA A 64 2.85 26.09 24.18
CA ALA A 64 3.90 26.05 23.16
C ALA A 64 3.96 27.34 22.33
N ASP A 65 5.18 27.71 21.91
CA ASP A 65 5.41 28.81 20.97
C ASP A 65 4.64 28.58 19.65
N PRO A 66 3.85 29.54 19.15
CA PRO A 66 3.12 29.42 17.89
C PRO A 66 4.01 29.07 16.69
N GLU A 67 5.26 29.53 16.64
CA GLU A 67 6.18 29.19 15.56
C GLU A 67 6.56 27.71 15.58
N LEU A 68 6.84 27.18 16.78
CA LEU A 68 7.12 25.76 16.99
C LEU A 68 5.92 24.89 16.60
N VAL A 69 4.71 25.30 16.99
CA VAL A 69 3.46 24.61 16.62
C VAL A 69 3.28 24.56 15.10
N MET A 70 3.53 25.67 14.41
CA MET A 70 3.46 25.74 12.94
C MET A 70 4.50 24.82 12.29
N LEU A 71 5.75 24.84 12.78
CA LEU A 71 6.83 23.98 12.29
C LEU A 71 6.48 22.49 12.46
N LEU A 72 5.99 22.09 13.64
CA LEU A 72 5.62 20.70 13.92
C LEU A 72 4.46 20.23 13.03
N ARG A 73 3.46 21.07 12.77
CA ARG A 73 2.36 20.76 11.86
C ARG A 73 2.83 20.65 10.41
N PHE A 74 3.71 21.53 9.97
CA PHE A 74 4.33 21.42 8.65
C PHE A 74 5.10 20.10 8.51
N MET A 75 5.94 19.74 9.50
CA MET A 75 6.65 18.47 9.51
C MET A 75 5.71 17.26 9.53
N ALA A 76 4.61 17.32 10.27
CA ALA A 76 3.57 16.30 10.26
C ALA A 76 2.95 16.15 8.87
N GLY A 77 2.68 17.26 8.18
CA GLY A 77 2.19 17.27 6.80
C GLY A 77 3.16 16.60 5.83
N VAL A 78 4.45 16.90 5.90
CA VAL A 78 5.48 16.23 5.08
C VAL A 78 5.53 14.72 5.36
N LYS A 79 5.48 14.32 6.65
CA LYS A 79 5.45 12.90 7.02
C LYS A 79 4.18 12.20 6.52
N ALA A 80 3.03 12.88 6.54
CA ALA A 80 1.79 12.35 5.99
C ALA A 80 1.91 12.09 4.48
N LEU A 81 2.52 13.01 3.73
CA LEU A 81 2.76 12.80 2.30
C LEU A 81 3.64 11.57 2.04
N LEU A 82 4.72 11.40 2.80
CA LEU A 82 5.60 10.23 2.70
C LEU A 82 4.88 8.94 3.09
N ALA A 83 4.05 8.97 4.14
CA ALA A 83 3.23 7.84 4.55
C ALA A 83 2.22 7.42 3.47
N LEU A 84 1.60 8.39 2.78
CA LEU A 84 0.71 8.13 1.64
C LEU A 84 1.44 7.51 0.44
N ALA A 85 2.66 7.97 0.15
CA ALA A 85 3.48 7.36 -0.89
C ALA A 85 3.84 5.91 -0.54
N ALA A 86 4.24 5.65 0.71
CA ALA A 86 4.52 4.31 1.22
C ALA A 86 3.27 3.41 1.16
N LEU A 87 2.11 3.93 1.54
CA LEU A 87 0.83 3.23 1.45
C LEU A 87 0.48 2.87 0.00
N GLY A 88 0.61 3.82 -0.94
CA GLY A 88 0.38 3.58 -2.35
C GLY A 88 1.28 2.47 -2.91
N ALA A 89 2.57 2.52 -2.57
CA ALA A 89 3.53 1.49 -2.95
C ALA A 89 3.18 0.11 -2.36
N ALA A 90 2.82 0.05 -1.08
CA ALA A 90 2.42 -1.18 -0.41
C ALA A 90 1.14 -1.78 -1.02
N VAL A 91 0.10 -0.96 -1.24
CA VAL A 91 -1.16 -1.39 -1.85
C VAL A 91 -0.94 -1.90 -3.26
N TRP A 92 -0.11 -1.20 -4.05
CA TRP A 92 0.29 -1.68 -5.38
C TRP A 92 1.00 -3.03 -5.31
N ARG A 93 1.98 -3.18 -4.41
CA ARG A 93 2.76 -4.42 -4.29
C ARG A 93 1.93 -5.61 -3.79
N LEU A 94 1.03 -5.38 -2.84
CA LEU A 94 0.10 -6.38 -2.28
C LEU A 94 -0.99 -6.80 -3.28
N GLY A 95 -1.13 -6.11 -4.41
CA GLY A 95 -1.93 -6.56 -5.54
C GLY A 95 -1.38 -7.80 -6.25
N TYR A 96 -0.14 -8.20 -5.93
CA TYR A 96 0.57 -9.34 -6.51
C TYR A 96 0.91 -10.39 -5.43
N PRO A 97 1.17 -11.65 -5.83
CA PRO A 97 1.63 -12.68 -4.90
C PRO A 97 2.85 -12.23 -4.09
N THR A 98 2.77 -12.44 -2.77
CA THR A 98 3.78 -12.08 -1.77
C THR A 98 3.82 -13.17 -0.71
N SER A 99 4.98 -13.38 -0.08
CA SER A 99 5.07 -14.27 1.07
C SER A 99 4.35 -13.64 2.28
N PRO A 100 3.81 -14.44 3.23
CA PRO A 100 3.12 -13.91 4.40
C PRO A 100 3.96 -12.91 5.23
N THR A 101 5.27 -13.15 5.34
CA THR A 101 6.20 -12.25 6.04
C THR A 101 6.31 -10.89 5.36
N LEU A 102 6.39 -10.86 4.02
CA LEU A 102 6.39 -9.61 3.27
C LEU A 102 5.03 -8.91 3.35
N THR A 103 3.93 -9.66 3.33
CA THR A 103 2.59 -9.11 3.53
C THR A 103 2.46 -8.37 4.86
N LEU A 104 2.98 -8.97 5.94
CA LEU A 104 3.04 -8.32 7.25
C LEU A 104 3.89 -7.04 7.20
N GLY A 105 5.08 -7.08 6.60
CA GLY A 105 5.93 -5.92 6.45
C GLY A 105 5.25 -4.77 5.69
N TYR A 106 4.67 -5.06 4.53
CA TYR A 106 3.94 -4.09 3.70
C TYR A 106 2.62 -3.62 4.33
N THR A 107 2.10 -4.32 5.34
CA THR A 107 0.90 -3.87 6.07
C THR A 107 1.28 -3.00 7.27
N LEU A 108 2.22 -3.45 8.09
CA LEU A 108 2.61 -2.78 9.33
C LEU A 108 3.40 -1.50 9.07
N ALA A 109 4.31 -1.50 8.09
CA ALA A 109 5.14 -0.33 7.79
C ALA A 109 4.31 0.93 7.46
N PRO A 110 3.41 0.93 6.46
CA PRO A 110 2.59 2.09 6.18
C PRO A 110 1.59 2.39 7.30
N ALA A 111 1.12 1.39 8.06
CA ALA A 111 0.25 1.65 9.22
C ALA A 111 0.95 2.50 10.29
N LEU A 112 2.19 2.14 10.64
CA LEU A 112 3.03 2.91 11.57
C LEU A 112 3.33 4.33 11.04
N MET A 113 3.70 4.42 9.76
CA MET A 113 3.97 5.72 9.12
C MET A 113 2.73 6.61 9.06
N CYS A 114 1.53 6.06 8.86
CA CYS A 114 0.26 6.80 8.84
C CYS A 114 -0.20 7.22 10.24
N ALA A 115 0.07 6.41 11.28
CA ALA A 115 -0.25 6.78 12.65
C ALA A 115 0.61 7.97 13.14
N ALA A 116 1.88 8.02 12.75
CA ALA A 116 2.81 9.06 13.16
C ALA A 116 2.33 10.52 12.97
N PRO A 117 1.90 10.98 11.77
CA PRO A 117 1.44 12.35 11.58
C PRO A 117 0.20 12.67 12.42
N VAL A 118 -0.69 11.70 12.67
CA VAL A 118 -1.85 11.88 13.57
C VAL A 118 -1.38 12.18 14.99
N VAL A 119 -0.38 11.45 15.48
CA VAL A 119 0.20 11.65 16.81
C VAL A 119 0.97 12.98 16.91
N ILE A 120 1.75 13.34 15.89
CA ILE A 120 2.50 14.61 15.87
C ILE A 120 1.54 15.80 15.80
N TRP A 121 0.42 15.67 15.08
CA TRP A 121 -0.58 16.74 14.96
C TRP A 121 -1.18 17.17 16.30
N GLN A 122 -1.21 16.25 17.27
CA GLN A 122 -1.66 16.49 18.64
C GLN A 122 -0.61 17.26 19.49
N ILE A 123 0.64 17.38 19.03
CA ILE A 123 1.75 18.13 19.66
C ILE A 123 2.22 17.57 21.03
N ALA A 124 1.37 16.85 21.76
CA ALA A 124 1.70 16.26 23.07
C ALA A 124 2.77 15.16 23.01
N HIS A 125 2.86 14.42 21.90
CA HIS A 125 3.68 13.21 21.80
C HIS A 125 4.54 13.18 20.52
N VAL A 126 5.21 14.29 20.21
CA VAL A 126 6.07 14.41 19.01
C VAL A 126 7.12 13.30 18.94
N GLY A 127 7.76 12.96 20.05
CA GLY A 127 8.77 11.89 20.12
C GLY A 127 8.21 10.51 19.73
N VAL A 128 7.00 10.18 20.22
CA VAL A 128 6.31 8.92 19.87
C VAL A 128 5.96 8.91 18.38
N GLY A 129 5.41 10.02 17.88
CA GLY A 129 5.09 10.14 16.46
C GLY A 129 6.34 10.01 15.57
N ALA A 130 7.47 10.59 15.95
CA ALA A 130 8.73 10.42 15.24
C ALA A 130 9.20 8.95 15.27
N ALA A 131 9.16 8.30 16.43
CA ALA A 131 9.54 6.89 16.57
C ALA A 131 8.67 5.97 15.69
N LEU A 132 7.35 6.16 15.68
CA LEU A 132 6.43 5.42 14.81
C LEU A 132 6.78 5.61 13.34
N PHE A 133 7.06 6.84 12.91
CA PHE A 133 7.42 7.12 11.51
C PHE A 133 8.71 6.40 11.11
N HIS A 134 9.76 6.53 11.93
CA HIS A 134 11.06 5.92 11.63
C HIS A 134 11.02 4.40 11.72
N ALA A 135 10.32 3.82 12.70
CA ALA A 135 10.13 2.38 12.79
C ALA A 135 9.39 1.83 11.56
N GLY A 136 8.30 2.50 11.14
CA GLY A 136 7.57 2.16 9.93
C GLY A 136 8.44 2.29 8.67
N PHE A 137 9.22 3.36 8.56
CA PHE A 137 10.11 3.58 7.42
C PHE A 137 11.22 2.53 7.33
N VAL A 138 11.89 2.22 8.45
CA VAL A 138 12.90 1.15 8.50
C VAL A 138 12.28 -0.19 8.14
N LEU A 139 11.10 -0.52 8.66
CA LEU A 139 10.40 -1.75 8.32
C LEU A 139 10.05 -1.83 6.83
N LEU A 140 9.63 -0.71 6.22
CA LEU A 140 9.39 -0.63 4.78
C LEU A 140 10.67 -0.92 3.98
N LEU A 141 11.80 -0.31 4.37
CA LEU A 141 13.09 -0.53 3.71
C LEU A 141 13.54 -1.98 3.84
N LEU A 142 13.34 -2.61 5.00
CA LEU A 142 13.64 -4.03 5.20
C LEU A 142 12.75 -4.93 4.32
N ALA A 143 11.45 -4.63 4.23
CA ALA A 143 10.54 -5.35 3.34
C ALA A 143 10.95 -5.21 1.88
N LEU A 144 11.27 -3.99 1.42
CA LEU A 144 11.77 -3.73 0.06
C LEU A 144 13.08 -4.44 -0.22
N TYR A 145 14.01 -4.44 0.75
CA TYR A 145 15.30 -5.12 0.62
C TYR A 145 15.13 -6.63 0.47
N ALA A 146 14.21 -7.24 1.23
CA ALA A 146 13.88 -8.65 1.14
C ALA A 146 13.13 -8.99 -0.16
N ASP A 147 12.37 -8.05 -0.72
CA ASP A 147 11.51 -8.21 -1.90
C ASP A 147 12.16 -7.73 -3.22
N ARG A 148 13.42 -7.29 -3.17
CA ARG A 148 14.11 -6.56 -4.26
C ARG A 148 14.08 -7.23 -5.63
N GLY A 149 14.09 -8.56 -5.71
CA GLY A 149 14.05 -9.31 -6.98
C GLY A 149 12.68 -9.20 -7.66
N GLU A 150 11.64 -9.67 -6.97
CA GLU A 150 10.26 -9.67 -7.45
C GLU A 150 9.72 -8.26 -7.69
N ALA A 151 9.97 -7.33 -6.76
CA ALA A 151 9.49 -5.95 -6.86
C ALA A 151 10.07 -5.23 -8.09
N THR A 152 11.34 -5.45 -8.42
CA THR A 152 12.00 -4.82 -9.56
C THR A 152 11.45 -5.33 -10.89
N GLU A 153 11.24 -6.65 -11.02
CA GLU A 153 10.66 -7.24 -12.23
C GLU A 153 9.20 -6.80 -12.45
N LEU A 154 8.42 -6.72 -11.36
CA LEU A 154 7.06 -6.17 -11.41
C LEU A 154 7.04 -4.70 -11.83
N ALA A 155 7.95 -3.88 -11.30
CA ALA A 155 8.06 -2.47 -11.69
C ALA A 155 8.41 -2.31 -13.18
N LYS A 156 9.41 -3.06 -13.68
CA LYS A 156 9.79 -3.06 -15.11
C LYS A 156 8.62 -3.45 -15.99
N SER A 157 7.93 -4.54 -15.65
CA SER A 157 6.78 -5.02 -16.44
C SER A 157 5.62 -4.02 -16.47
N THR A 158 5.38 -3.32 -15.36
CA THR A 158 4.34 -2.28 -15.25
C THR A 158 4.70 -1.07 -16.13
N VAL A 159 5.95 -0.60 -16.08
CA VAL A 159 6.42 0.51 -16.93
C VAL A 159 6.32 0.16 -18.41
N LEU A 160 6.70 -1.06 -18.80
CA LEU A 160 6.59 -1.52 -20.19
C LEU A 160 5.14 -1.59 -20.66
N ARG A 161 4.19 -1.97 -19.79
CA ARG A 161 2.75 -1.95 -20.11
C ARG A 161 2.23 -0.52 -20.30
N LEU A 162 2.60 0.39 -19.41
CA LEU A 162 2.20 1.80 -19.51
C LEU A 162 2.72 2.48 -20.78
N ARG A 163 3.88 2.07 -21.30
CA ARG A 163 4.42 2.58 -22.57
C ARG A 163 3.72 2.05 -23.82
N ARG A 164 2.95 0.96 -23.71
CA ARG A 164 2.25 0.32 -24.83
C ARG A 164 0.76 0.70 -24.90
N ALA A 165 0.24 1.37 -23.88
CA ALA A 165 -1.12 1.90 -23.81
C ALA A 165 -1.15 3.33 -24.35
#